data_AF-A0A5F9ZH97-F1
#
_entry.id   AF-A0A5F9ZH97-F1
#
_cell.length_a   1.000
_cell.length_b   1.000
_cell.length_c   1.000
_cell.angle_alpha   90.00
_cell.angle_beta   90.00
_cell.angle_gamma   90.00
#
_symmetry.space_group_name_H-M   'P 1'
#
loop_
_entity.id
_entity.type
_entity.pdbx_description
1 polymer ?
#
loop_
_entity_poly.entity_id
_entity_poly.type
_entity_poly.pdbx_seq_one_letter_code
_entity_poly.pdbx_strand_id
1 'polypeptide(L)'
;MSGARSKLALFLCGCYVVALGAHTGEESVADHHEAEYYVAAVYEHPSILSLNPLALISRQEALELMNQNLDIYEQQVMTAAQKDVQIIVFPEDGIHGFNFTRTSIYPFLDFMPSPQVVRWNPCLEPHRFNDTESLTL
;
A
#
# COMPACT_ATOMS: atom_id res chain seq x y z
N MET A 1 -4.31 -71.94 20.37
CA MET A 1 -3.01 -71.68 21.03
C MET A 1 -2.06 -71.10 20.00
N SER A 2 -1.68 -69.84 20.22
CA SER A 2 -0.45 -69.10 19.84
C SER A 2 0.33 -69.37 18.53
N GLY A 3 0.63 -68.27 17.82
CA GLY A 3 1.80 -68.08 16.93
C GLY A 3 1.43 -67.86 15.45
N ALA A 4 1.93 -66.88 14.70
CA ALA A 4 3.06 -65.99 14.94
C ALA A 4 3.02 -64.71 14.05
N ARG A 5 3.27 -63.58 14.71
CA ARG A 5 4.21 -62.48 14.39
C ARG A 5 4.31 -61.92 12.94
N SER A 6 3.89 -60.66 12.80
CA SER A 6 4.49 -59.67 11.90
C SER A 6 4.85 -58.43 12.70
N LYS A 7 6.13 -58.04 12.72
CA LYS A 7 6.58 -56.67 13.04
C LYS A 7 7.78 -56.32 12.16
N LEU A 8 7.49 -55.35 11.30
CA LEU A 8 8.37 -54.61 10.41
C LEU A 8 9.43 -53.85 11.22
N ALA A 9 10.70 -53.97 10.84
CA ALA A 9 11.77 -53.08 11.27
C ALA A 9 12.53 -52.64 10.02
N LEU A 10 12.36 -51.37 9.64
CA LEU A 10 13.11 -50.72 8.57
C LEU A 10 14.56 -50.50 9.05
N PHE A 11 15.51 -50.99 8.28
CA PHE A 11 16.92 -50.58 8.37
C PHE A 11 17.17 -49.48 7.33
N LEU A 12 17.55 -48.30 7.80
CA LEU A 12 18.05 -47.19 7.01
C LEU A 12 19.48 -47.52 6.54
N CYS A 13 19.72 -47.44 5.23
CA CYS A 13 21.07 -47.35 4.67
C CYS A 13 21.08 -46.18 3.68
N GLY A 14 21.95 -45.21 3.94
CA GLY A 14 22.00 -43.93 3.25
C GLY A 14 22.68 -43.99 1.88
N CYS A 15 22.27 -43.07 1.02
CA CYS A 15 23.06 -42.61 -0.11
C CYS A 15 22.99 -41.08 -0.12
N TYR A 16 24.10 -40.44 0.26
CA TYR A 16 24.37 -39.05 -0.06
C TYR A 16 24.42 -38.91 -1.58
N VAL A 17 23.56 -38.09 -2.16
CA VAL A 17 23.70 -37.63 -3.54
C VAL A 17 24.00 -36.14 -3.49
N VAL A 18 25.27 -35.79 -3.70
CA VAL A 18 25.68 -34.43 -4.03
C VAL A 18 25.34 -34.23 -5.51
N ALA A 19 24.28 -33.47 -5.79
CA ALA A 19 24.00 -32.97 -7.13
C ALA A 19 24.33 -31.48 -7.16
N LEU A 20 25.52 -31.15 -7.68
CA LEU A 20 25.85 -29.82 -8.18
C LEU A 20 24.98 -29.55 -9.42
N GLY A 21 23.80 -28.99 -9.19
CA GLY A 21 22.98 -28.39 -10.25
C GLY A 21 23.26 -26.91 -10.32
N ALA A 22 23.88 -26.46 -11.41
CA ALA A 22 23.99 -25.04 -11.73
C ALA A 22 22.58 -24.45 -11.82
N HIS A 23 22.23 -23.54 -10.91
CA HIS A 23 21.11 -22.64 -11.10
C HIS A 23 21.48 -21.67 -12.23
N THR A 24 21.26 -22.09 -13.47
CA THR A 24 20.89 -21.14 -14.51
C THR A 24 19.48 -20.68 -14.14
N GLY A 25 19.40 -19.55 -13.43
CA GLY A 25 18.15 -18.82 -13.32
C GLY A 25 17.72 -18.49 -14.74
N GLU A 26 16.74 -19.23 -15.25
CA GLU A 26 15.91 -18.73 -16.32
C GLU A 26 15.22 -17.50 -15.75
N GLU A 27 15.79 -16.34 -16.08
CA GLU A 27 15.11 -15.07 -15.99
C GLU A 27 13.83 -15.25 -16.81
N SER A 28 12.73 -15.54 -16.11
CA SER A 28 11.39 -15.51 -16.66
C SER A 28 11.21 -14.11 -17.21
N VAL A 29 11.53 -13.92 -18.48
CA VAL A 29 11.14 -12.77 -19.25
C VAL A 29 9.62 -12.75 -19.15
N ALA A 30 9.12 -11.93 -18.24
CA ALA A 30 7.72 -11.62 -18.17
C ALA A 30 7.37 -11.09 -19.56
N ASP A 31 6.61 -11.90 -20.30
CA ASP A 31 6.06 -11.51 -21.58
C ASP A 31 5.30 -10.20 -21.33
N HIS A 32 5.87 -9.09 -21.80
CA HIS A 32 5.26 -7.78 -21.72
C HIS A 32 4.11 -7.74 -22.72
N HIS A 33 3.03 -8.45 -22.39
CA HIS A 33 1.74 -8.25 -22.99
C HIS A 33 1.29 -6.85 -22.55
N GLU A 34 1.55 -5.84 -23.38
CA GLU A 34 0.94 -4.52 -23.19
C GLU A 34 -0.57 -4.71 -23.16
N ALA A 35 -1.20 -4.41 -22.03
CA ALA A 35 -2.65 -4.43 -21.93
C ALA A 35 -3.20 -3.36 -22.88
N GLU A 36 -3.93 -3.79 -23.91
CA GLU A 36 -4.53 -2.88 -24.90
C GLU A 36 -5.59 -1.95 -24.28
N TYR A 37 -6.13 -2.31 -23.12
CA TYR A 37 -7.13 -1.55 -22.38
C TYR A 37 -6.90 -1.65 -20.87
N TYR A 38 -7.45 -0.67 -20.14
CA TYR A 38 -7.53 -0.68 -18.68
C TYR A 38 -8.92 -0.21 -18.24
N VAL A 39 -9.30 -0.62 -17.04
CA VAL A 39 -10.49 -0.21 -16.31
C VAL A 39 -10.07 0.82 -15.25
N ALA A 40 -10.76 1.95 -15.25
CA ALA A 40 -10.58 3.03 -14.29
C ALA A 40 -11.80 3.16 -13.37
N ALA A 41 -11.59 3.69 -12.18
CA ALA A 41 -12.64 4.15 -11.28
C ALA A 41 -12.46 5.63 -10.95
N VAL A 42 -13.57 6.29 -10.68
CA VAL A 42 -13.62 7.63 -10.09
C VAL A 42 -14.57 7.57 -8.90
N TYR A 43 -14.22 8.26 -7.83
CA TYR A 43 -15.08 8.34 -6.64
C TYR A 43 -15.48 9.78 -6.37
N GLU A 44 -16.79 10.02 -6.24
CA GLU A 44 -17.31 11.30 -5.78
C GLU A 44 -17.37 11.27 -4.24
N HIS A 45 -16.58 12.14 -3.61
CA HIS A 45 -16.37 12.09 -2.16
C HIS A 45 -17.18 13.16 -1.41
N PRO A 46 -18.09 12.75 -0.49
CA PRO A 46 -18.70 13.67 0.46
C PRO A 46 -17.71 13.99 1.59
N SER A 47 -16.81 14.93 1.33
CA SER A 47 -15.69 15.28 2.21
C SER A 47 -16.15 15.67 3.63
N ILE A 48 -15.45 15.13 4.64
CA ILE A 48 -15.55 15.58 6.02
C ILE A 48 -14.71 16.85 6.14
N LEU A 49 -15.38 17.98 6.42
CA LEU A 49 -14.76 19.31 6.39
C LEU A 49 -14.49 19.84 7.80
N SER A 50 -13.47 20.70 7.90
CA SER A 50 -13.26 21.51 9.11
C SER A 50 -14.45 22.44 9.34
N LEU A 51 -14.94 22.49 10.59
CA LEU A 51 -16.00 23.40 11.00
C LEU A 51 -15.58 24.88 10.92
N ASN A 52 -14.28 25.15 11.02
CA ASN A 52 -13.72 26.50 10.92
C ASN A 52 -12.36 26.46 10.21
N PRO A 53 -12.34 26.54 8.86
CA PRO A 53 -11.10 26.47 8.07
C PRO A 53 -10.17 27.69 8.25
N LEU A 54 -10.64 28.73 8.94
CA LEU A 54 -9.82 29.91 9.28
C LEU A 54 -9.14 29.77 10.64
N ALA A 55 -9.54 28.80 11.47
CA ALA A 55 -8.90 28.54 12.75
C ALA A 55 -7.50 27.94 12.57
N LEU A 56 -6.57 28.35 13.43
CA LEU A 56 -5.29 27.67 13.57
C LEU A 56 -5.48 26.46 14.48
N ILE A 57 -5.20 25.28 13.93
CA ILE A 57 -5.25 24.01 14.66
C ILE A 57 -3.85 23.42 14.76
N SER A 58 -3.68 22.44 15.64
CA SER A 58 -2.44 21.66 15.69
C SER A 58 -2.31 20.72 14.50
N ARG A 59 -1.06 20.28 14.22
CA ARG A 59 -0.77 19.24 13.22
C ARG A 59 -1.51 17.93 13.54
N GLN A 60 -1.61 17.58 14.82
CA GLN A 60 -2.32 16.38 15.27
C GLN A 60 -3.81 16.43 14.92
N GLU A 61 -4.48 17.55 15.20
CA GLU A 61 -5.90 17.74 14.84
C GLU A 61 -6.11 17.74 13.32
N ALA A 62 -5.17 18.30 12.56
CA ALA A 62 -5.21 18.26 11.10
C ALA A 62 -5.12 16.82 10.57
N LEU A 63 -4.18 16.03 11.08
CA LEU A 63 -4.01 14.62 10.72
C LEU A 63 -5.23 13.78 11.08
N GLU A 64 -5.86 14.04 12.22
CA GLU A 64 -7.10 13.35 12.62
C GLU A 64 -8.23 13.60 11.61
N LEU A 65 -8.41 14.83 11.14
CA LEU A 65 -9.40 15.14 10.10
C LEU A 65 -9.04 14.48 8.76
N MET A 66 -7.77 14.55 8.35
CA MET A 66 -7.31 13.93 7.11
C MET A 66 -7.52 12.41 7.13
N ASN A 67 -7.25 11.76 8.26
CA ASN A 67 -7.43 10.32 8.44
C ASN A 67 -8.89 9.90 8.30
N GLN A 68 -9.85 10.69 8.81
CA GLN A 68 -11.27 10.37 8.64
C GLN A 68 -11.69 10.33 7.16
N ASN A 69 -11.11 11.19 6.31
CA ASN A 69 -11.35 11.15 4.87
C ASN A 69 -10.58 9.99 4.21
N LEU A 70 -9.34 9.71 4.64
CA LEU A 70 -8.54 8.59 4.14
C LEU A 70 -9.15 7.23 4.46
N ASP A 71 -9.78 7.05 5.63
CA ASP A 71 -10.51 5.82 5.98
C ASP A 71 -11.63 5.51 4.97
N ILE A 72 -12.31 6.55 4.46
CA ILE A 72 -13.33 6.40 3.42
C ILE A 72 -12.67 6.04 2.08
N TYR A 73 -11.54 6.69 1.75
CA TYR A 73 -10.79 6.40 0.53
C TYR A 73 -10.27 4.97 0.50
N GLU A 74 -9.75 4.46 1.62
CA GLU A 74 -9.31 3.08 1.76
C GLU A 74 -10.45 2.11 1.39
N GLN A 75 -11.66 2.32 1.91
CA GLN A 75 -12.82 1.51 1.56
C GLN A 75 -13.12 1.54 0.05
N GLN A 76 -12.95 2.69 -0.61
CA GLN A 76 -13.17 2.81 -2.05
C GLN A 76 -12.05 2.17 -2.86
N VAL A 77 -10.79 2.29 -2.43
CA VAL A 77 -9.65 1.58 -3.04
C VAL A 77 -9.88 0.08 -2.97
N MET A 78 -10.27 -0.44 -1.80
CA MET A 78 -10.56 -1.87 -1.62
C MET A 78 -11.72 -2.33 -2.49
N THR A 79 -12.78 -1.53 -2.60
CA THR A 79 -13.92 -1.82 -3.48
C THR A 79 -13.54 -1.81 -4.97
N ALA A 80 -12.69 -0.88 -5.39
CA ALA A 80 -12.21 -0.81 -6.76
C ALA A 80 -11.26 -1.97 -7.10
N ALA A 81 -10.37 -2.33 -6.17
CA ALA A 81 -9.47 -3.46 -6.30
C ALA A 81 -10.23 -4.79 -6.45
N GLN A 82 -11.32 -4.98 -5.70
CA GLN A 82 -12.22 -6.14 -5.84
C GLN A 82 -12.91 -6.25 -7.21
N LYS A 83 -12.90 -5.17 -8.01
CA LYS A 83 -13.48 -5.11 -9.35
C LYS A 83 -12.41 -5.11 -10.46
N ASP A 84 -11.18 -5.50 -10.13
CA ASP A 84 -10.04 -5.53 -11.05
C ASP A 84 -9.81 -4.18 -11.75
N VAL A 85 -10.01 -3.08 -11.03
CA VAL A 85 -9.71 -1.72 -11.49
C VAL A 85 -8.21 -1.45 -11.38
N GLN A 86 -7.57 -0.94 -12.45
CA GLN A 86 -6.12 -0.65 -12.45
C GLN A 86 -5.77 0.72 -11.85
N ILE A 87 -6.71 1.67 -11.89
CA ILE A 87 -6.51 3.02 -11.37
C ILE A 87 -7.82 3.59 -10.82
N ILE A 88 -7.75 4.22 -9.65
CA ILE A 88 -8.84 4.99 -9.05
C ILE A 88 -8.40 6.44 -8.86
N VAL A 89 -9.29 7.38 -9.17
CA VAL A 89 -9.05 8.82 -9.00
C VAL A 89 -9.99 9.40 -7.95
N PHE A 90 -9.44 10.26 -7.09
CA PHE A 90 -10.12 10.98 -6.02
C PHE A 90 -10.22 12.48 -6.33
N PRO A 91 -11.23 13.19 -5.78
CA PRO A 91 -11.43 14.61 -6.06
C PRO A 91 -10.35 15.49 -5.41
N GLU A 92 -10.18 16.68 -5.98
CA GLU A 92 -9.40 17.75 -5.37
C GLU A 92 -9.96 18.11 -3.98
N ASP A 93 -9.07 18.51 -3.07
CA ASP A 93 -9.39 18.92 -1.69
C ASP A 93 -10.14 17.87 -0.86
N GLY A 94 -10.25 16.61 -1.31
CA GLY A 94 -11.08 15.62 -0.64
C GLY A 94 -10.54 15.08 0.70
N ILE A 95 -9.26 15.32 1.01
CA ILE A 95 -8.62 14.88 2.26
C ILE A 95 -8.72 15.96 3.35
N HIS A 96 -8.45 17.22 3.01
CA HIS A 96 -8.38 18.34 3.97
C HIS A 96 -9.47 19.41 3.79
N GLY A 97 -10.19 19.41 2.67
CA GLY A 97 -11.19 20.43 2.34
C GLY A 97 -10.58 21.73 1.79
N PHE A 98 -11.38 22.79 1.79
CA PHE A 98 -11.08 24.07 1.16
C PHE A 98 -11.35 25.27 2.11
N ASN A 99 -11.19 26.50 1.62
CA ASN A 99 -11.40 27.78 2.35
C ASN A 99 -10.37 28.13 3.44
N PHE A 100 -9.13 27.67 3.31
CA PHE A 100 -8.05 28.01 4.24
C PHE A 100 -7.37 29.34 3.89
N THR A 101 -6.73 29.93 4.91
CA THR A 101 -5.69 30.95 4.72
C THR A 101 -4.32 30.28 4.58
N ARG A 102 -3.30 31.04 4.17
CA ARG A 102 -1.92 30.54 4.13
C ARG A 102 -1.42 30.00 5.47
N THR A 103 -1.92 30.55 6.58
CA THR A 103 -1.51 30.12 7.92
C THR A 103 -2.34 28.95 8.40
N SER A 104 -3.65 28.95 8.17
CA SER A 104 -4.53 27.87 8.63
C SER A 104 -4.43 26.57 7.82
N ILE A 105 -3.94 26.61 6.57
CA ILE A 105 -3.65 25.39 5.80
C ILE A 105 -2.37 24.70 6.27
N TYR A 106 -1.42 25.42 6.87
CA TYR A 106 -0.08 24.91 7.14
C TYR A 106 -0.05 23.57 7.91
N PRO A 107 -0.89 23.34 8.94
CA PRO A 107 -0.96 22.06 9.64
C PRO A 107 -1.35 20.85 8.76
N PHE A 108 -1.96 21.05 7.59
CA PHE A 108 -2.40 20.00 6.68
C PHE A 108 -1.36 19.61 5.63
N LEU A 109 -0.22 20.32 5.55
CA LEU A 109 0.74 20.17 4.47
C LEU A 109 1.90 19.25 4.85
N ASP A 110 2.29 18.41 3.88
CA ASP A 110 3.43 17.51 3.99
C ASP A 110 4.53 17.94 3.02
N PHE A 111 5.77 17.56 3.33
CA PHE A 111 6.85 17.66 2.36
C PHE A 111 6.73 16.55 1.31
N MET A 112 6.58 16.92 0.03
CA MET A 112 6.55 15.96 -1.07
C MET A 112 7.83 16.05 -1.93
N PRO A 113 8.75 15.07 -1.84
CA PRO A 113 9.96 15.07 -2.66
C PRO A 113 9.64 14.84 -4.14
N SER A 114 10.44 15.41 -5.04
CA SER A 114 10.27 15.18 -6.48
C SER A 114 10.52 13.71 -6.84
N PRO A 115 9.56 13.03 -7.50
CA PRO A 115 9.73 11.63 -7.90
C PRO A 115 10.79 11.46 -9.01
N GLN A 116 11.20 12.54 -9.68
CA GLN A 116 12.28 12.50 -10.67
C GLN A 116 13.67 12.42 -10.04
N VAL A 117 13.79 12.85 -8.79
CA VAL A 117 15.07 12.92 -8.06
C VAL A 117 15.18 11.81 -7.03
N VAL A 118 14.06 11.43 -6.42
CA VAL A 118 14.02 10.46 -5.32
C VAL A 118 13.11 9.30 -5.68
N ARG A 119 13.68 8.09 -5.70
CA ARG A 119 12.90 6.85 -5.66
C ARG A 119 12.64 6.48 -4.20
N TRP A 120 11.38 6.55 -3.78
CA TRP A 120 10.96 6.32 -2.41
C TRP A 120 9.60 5.61 -2.39
N ASN A 121 9.49 4.57 -1.57
CA ASN A 121 8.20 3.96 -1.24
C ASN A 121 7.90 4.30 0.23
N PRO A 122 6.94 5.22 0.50
CA PRO A 122 6.58 5.61 1.85
C PRO A 122 6.17 4.46 2.77
N CYS A 123 5.50 3.42 2.24
CA CYS A 123 5.09 2.26 3.03
C CYS A 123 6.27 1.37 3.48
N LEU A 124 7.35 1.33 2.68
CA LEU A 124 8.54 0.51 2.99
C LEU A 124 9.62 1.29 3.73
N GLU A 125 9.69 2.61 3.54
CA GLU A 125 10.69 3.50 4.13
C GLU A 125 10.01 4.70 4.83
N PRO A 126 9.12 4.49 5.82
CA PRO A 126 8.27 5.55 6.36
C PRO A 126 9.04 6.65 7.11
N HIS A 127 10.27 6.37 7.54
CA HIS A 127 11.11 7.30 8.30
C HIS A 127 12.20 7.96 7.45
N ARG A 128 12.11 7.86 6.11
CA ARG A 128 13.11 8.45 5.21
C ARG A 128 13.04 9.98 5.19
N PHE A 129 11.83 10.52 5.33
CA PHE A 129 11.56 11.95 5.44
C PHE A 129 10.72 12.20 6.70
N ASN A 130 10.87 13.39 7.27
CA ASN A 130 10.03 13.83 8.37
C ASN A 130 8.81 14.56 7.82
N ASP A 131 7.76 14.67 8.63
CA ASP A 131 6.55 15.43 8.29
C ASP A 131 5.88 14.95 6.98
N THR A 132 5.81 13.62 6.83
CA THR A 132 5.20 12.93 5.69
C THR A 132 4.12 11.93 6.11
N GLU A 133 3.48 12.18 7.26
CA GLU A 133 2.49 11.27 7.81
C GLU A 133 1.42 10.91 6.77
N SER A 134 0.90 11.89 6.01
CA SER A 134 -0.16 11.65 5.02
C SER A 134 0.28 10.77 3.85
N LEU A 135 1.59 10.63 3.62
CA LEU A 135 2.15 9.78 2.56
C LEU A 135 2.44 8.36 3.07
N THR A 136 2.59 8.20 4.38
CA THR A 136 2.97 6.94 5.04
C THR A 136 1.83 6.20 5.71
N LEU A 137 0.68 6.88 5.84
CA LEU A 137 -0.56 6.34 6.40
C LEU A 137 -1.23 5.33 5.47
#